data_AF-A0A7C1D6K6-F1
#
_entry.id   AF-A0A7C1D6K6-F1
#
_cell.length_a   1.000
_cell.length_b   1.000
_cell.length_c   1.000
_cell.angle_alpha   90.00
_cell.angle_beta   90.00
_cell.angle_gamma   90.00
#
_symmetry.space_group_name_H-M   'P 1'
#
loop_
_entity.id
_entity.type
_entity.pdbx_description
1 polymer ?
#
loop_
_entity_poly.entity_id
_entity_poly.type
_entity_poly.pdbx_seq_one_letter_code
_entity_poly.pdbx_strand_id
1 'polypeptide(L)'
;MNFERHLLSALREDLSQPTPVIHVLIGPRQVGKTTIALQLQESVKIPTIYATADSPVPLDSSWIETHWKRAVTESNTSKSPVILILDELQKVRGWSET
;
A
#
# COMPACT_ATOMS: atom_id res chain seq x y z
N MET A 1 -21.92 -0.45 13.36
CA MET A 1 -21.63 0.30 12.12
C MET A 1 -20.13 0.54 12.08
N ASN A 2 -19.42 -0.06 11.12
CA ASN A 2 -18.00 0.26 10.91
C ASN A 2 -17.93 1.62 10.21
N PHE A 3 -17.15 2.55 10.76
CA PHE A 3 -16.94 3.87 10.18
C PHE A 3 -16.12 3.75 8.89
N GLU A 4 -16.64 4.20 7.75
CA GLU A 4 -15.90 4.22 6.47
C GLU A 4 -15.43 5.64 6.17
N ARG A 5 -14.15 5.80 5.82
CA ARG A 5 -13.60 7.12 5.48
C ARG A 5 -14.09 7.58 4.12
N HIS A 6 -14.48 8.84 3.99
CA HIS A 6 -14.97 9.41 2.73
C HIS A 6 -13.97 9.26 1.57
N LEU A 7 -12.67 9.38 1.84
CA LEU A 7 -11.62 9.23 0.82
C LEU A 7 -11.54 7.80 0.25
N LEU A 8 -12.14 6.79 0.90
CA LEU A 8 -12.08 5.41 0.45
C LEU A 8 -12.80 5.19 -0.88
N SER A 9 -13.93 5.87 -1.11
CA SER A 9 -14.65 5.74 -2.38
C SER A 9 -13.84 6.31 -3.55
N ALA A 10 -13.22 7.49 -3.37
CA ALA A 10 -12.35 8.09 -4.37
C ALA A 10 -11.12 7.20 -4.65
N LEU A 11 -10.49 6.67 -3.60
CA LEU A 11 -9.33 5.79 -3.76
C LEU A 11 -9.67 4.49 -4.51
N ARG A 12 -10.86 3.92 -4.27
CA ARG A 12 -11.33 2.75 -5.03
C ARG A 12 -11.57 3.08 -6.50
N GLU A 13 -12.19 4.22 -6.77
CA GLU A 13 -12.44 4.67 -8.14
C GLU A 13 -11.12 4.84 -8.89
N ASP A 14 -10.15 5.54 -8.30
CA ASP A 14 -8.82 5.76 -8.87
C ASP A 14 -8.08 4.43 -9.14
N LEU A 15 -8.05 3.53 -8.16
CA LEU A 15 -7.37 2.23 -8.28
C LEU A 15 -8.09 1.25 -9.22
N SER A 16 -9.36 1.48 -9.54
CA SER A 16 -10.08 0.67 -10.53
C SER A 16 -9.68 0.98 -11.97
N GLN A 17 -9.05 2.13 -12.20
CA GLN A 17 -8.59 2.54 -13.51
C GLN A 17 -7.15 2.04 -13.75
N PRO A 18 -6.84 1.49 -14.93
CA PRO A 18 -5.49 1.06 -15.27
C PRO A 18 -4.60 2.29 -15.45
N THR A 19 -3.91 2.70 -14.39
CA THR A 19 -3.01 3.86 -14.40
C THR A 19 -1.55 3.41 -14.17
N PRO A 20 -0.56 4.04 -14.85
CA PRO A 20 0.85 3.67 -14.69
C PRO A 20 1.52 4.39 -13.50
N VAL A 21 0.75 4.82 -12.50
CA VAL A 21 1.23 5.67 -11.41
C VAL A 21 1.16 4.98 -10.05
N ILE A 22 1.98 5.48 -9.12
CA ILE A 22 1.94 5.10 -7.70
C ILE A 22 1.08 6.12 -6.96
N HIS A 23 0.13 5.65 -6.16
CA HIS A 23 -0.68 6.51 -5.29
C HIS A 23 0.01 6.72 -3.95
N VAL A 24 0.07 7.96 -3.47
CA VAL A 24 0.70 8.32 -2.20
C VAL A 24 -0.33 8.97 -1.27
N LEU A 25 -0.54 8.39 -0.09
CA LEU A 25 -1.39 8.95 0.95
C LEU A 25 -0.57 9.84 1.88
N ILE A 26 -0.74 11.16 1.76
CA ILE A 26 0.01 12.17 2.53
C ILE A 26 -0.91 12.81 3.58
N GLY A 27 -0.37 13.05 4.78
CA GLY A 27 -1.06 13.83 5.80
C GLY A 27 -0.39 13.74 7.18
N PRO A 28 -0.79 14.58 8.15
CA PRO A 28 -0.24 14.58 9.50
C PRO A 28 -0.30 13.20 10.19
N ARG A 29 0.47 13.03 11.27
CA ARG A 29 0.36 11.81 12.09
C ARG A 29 -1.06 11.70 12.65
N GLN A 30 -1.52 10.45 12.82
CA GLN A 30 -2.81 10.11 13.45
C GLN A 30 -4.08 10.63 12.74
N VAL A 31 -3.99 11.06 11.49
CA VAL A 31 -5.18 11.38 10.67
C VAL A 31 -5.86 10.14 10.08
N GLY A 32 -5.34 8.94 10.35
CA GLY A 32 -5.87 7.62 9.95
C GLY A 32 -5.59 7.19 8.53
N LYS A 33 -4.35 7.39 8.07
CA LYS A 33 -3.83 6.84 6.80
C LYS A 33 -3.81 5.30 6.82
N THR A 34 -3.22 4.71 7.87
CA THR A 34 -3.24 3.26 8.09
C THR A 34 -4.67 2.71 8.10
N THR A 35 -5.60 3.42 8.73
CA THR A 35 -7.01 3.01 8.75
C THR A 35 -7.58 2.92 7.34
N ILE A 36 -7.33 3.90 6.47
CA ILE A 36 -7.88 3.87 5.11
C ILE A 36 -7.25 2.79 4.25
N ALA A 37 -5.94 2.51 4.45
CA ALA A 37 -5.23 1.44 3.77
C ALA A 37 -5.81 0.06 4.13
N LEU A 38 -6.08 -0.18 5.41
CA LEU A 38 -6.71 -1.42 5.88
C LEU A 38 -8.17 -1.54 5.37
N GLN A 39 -8.93 -0.44 5.40
CA GLN A 39 -10.29 -0.44 4.86
C GLN A 39 -10.32 -0.67 3.35
N LEU A 40 -9.31 -0.19 2.61
CA LEU A 40 -9.14 -0.50 1.20
C LEU A 40 -8.91 -2.00 1.01
N GLN A 41 -7.96 -2.59 1.73
CA GLN A 41 -7.67 -4.02 1.68
C GLN A 41 -8.92 -4.88 1.95
N GLU A 42 -9.73 -4.53 2.95
CA GLU A 42 -10.95 -5.27 3.29
C GLU A 42 -12.05 -5.14 2.21
N SER A 43 -12.00 -4.11 1.40
CA SER A 43 -13.07 -3.76 0.47
C SER A 43 -12.88 -4.24 -0.97
N VAL A 44 -11.65 -4.62 -1.32
CA VAL A 44 -11.31 -5.07 -2.67
C VAL A 44 -11.30 -6.59 -2.72
N LYS A 45 -11.69 -7.15 -3.87
CA LYS A 45 -11.72 -8.61 -4.10
C LYS A 45 -10.45 -9.16 -4.73
N ILE A 46 -9.45 -8.31 -4.94
CA ILE A 46 -8.17 -8.68 -5.52
C ILE A 46 -7.12 -8.89 -4.43
N PRO A 47 -6.11 -9.75 -4.65
CA PRO A 47 -5.05 -9.95 -3.68
C PRO A 47 -4.43 -8.62 -3.28
N THR A 48 -4.25 -8.44 -1.98
CA THR A 48 -3.66 -7.23 -1.40
C THR A 48 -2.54 -7.64 -0.47
N ILE A 49 -1.37 -7.05 -0.65
CA ILE A 49 -0.22 -7.21 0.22
C ILE A 49 -0.06 -5.92 1.00
N TYR A 50 -0.24 -6.01 2.30
CA TYR A 50 0.04 -4.92 3.23
C TYR A 50 1.38 -5.18 3.93
N ALA A 51 2.26 -4.18 3.94
CA ALA A 51 3.52 -4.19 4.65
C ALA A 51 3.74 -2.86 5.36
N THR A 52 4.24 -2.89 6.60
CA THR A 52 4.58 -1.69 7.36
C THR A 52 6.09 -1.61 7.57
N ALA A 53 6.65 -0.42 7.36
CA ALA A 53 8.03 -0.10 7.67
C ALA A 53 8.24 0.31 9.14
N ASP A 54 7.21 0.16 9.99
CA ASP A 54 7.33 0.34 11.43
C ASP A 54 8.05 -0.86 12.08
N SER A 55 9.37 -0.84 12.00
CA SER A 55 10.26 -1.90 12.48
C SER A 55 11.23 -1.36 13.54
N PRO A 56 11.55 -2.15 14.59
CA PRO A 56 12.60 -1.80 15.54
C PRO A 56 14.00 -1.82 14.91
N VAL A 57 14.17 -2.56 13.81
CA VAL A 57 15.41 -2.62 13.03
C VAL A 57 15.32 -1.66 11.85
N PRO A 58 16.36 -0.84 11.59
CA PRO A 58 16.41 0.02 10.42
C PRO A 58 16.23 -0.79 9.13
N LEU A 59 15.33 -0.32 8.26
CA LEU A 59 15.08 -0.89 6.95
C LEU A 59 15.79 -0.07 5.88
N ASP A 60 16.17 -0.71 4.78
CA ASP A 60 16.73 -0.08 3.59
C ASP A 60 15.88 -0.39 2.34
N SER A 61 16.30 0.11 1.18
CA SER A 61 15.59 -0.04 -0.09
C SER A 61 15.33 -1.50 -0.49
N SER A 62 16.11 -2.47 0.02
CA SER A 62 15.87 -3.89 -0.24
C SER A 62 14.54 -4.38 0.34
N TRP A 63 14.03 -3.73 1.37
CA TRP A 63 12.71 -4.03 1.93
C TRP A 63 11.59 -3.73 0.91
N ILE A 64 11.70 -2.59 0.20
CA ILE A 64 10.75 -2.21 -0.86
C ILE A 64 10.84 -3.23 -2.00
N GLU A 65 12.06 -3.55 -2.43
CA GLU A 65 12.30 -4.53 -3.50
C GLU A 65 11.72 -5.92 -3.16
N THR A 66 11.86 -6.34 -1.90
CA THR A 66 11.33 -7.61 -1.41
C THR A 66 9.81 -7.67 -1.51
N HIS A 67 9.10 -6.64 -1.05
CA HIS A 67 7.64 -6.60 -1.13
C HIS A 67 7.14 -6.42 -2.55
N TRP A 68 7.88 -5.68 -3.39
CA TRP A 68 7.60 -5.58 -4.81
C TRP A 68 7.68 -6.94 -5.50
N LYS A 69 8.78 -7.68 -5.32
CA LYS A 69 8.95 -9.04 -5.88
C LYS A 69 7.85 -9.99 -5.40
N ARG A 70 7.44 -9.87 -4.14
CA ARG A 70 6.32 -10.64 -3.59
C ARG A 70 5.01 -10.32 -4.29
N ALA A 71 4.69 -9.04 -4.53
CA ALA A 71 3.49 -8.64 -5.26
C ALA A 71 3.49 -9.12 -6.72
N VAL A 72 4.63 -9.04 -7.41
CA VAL A 72 4.80 -9.58 -8.76
C VAL A 72 4.59 -11.10 -8.80
N THR A 73 5.15 -11.81 -7.82
CA THR A 73 5.00 -13.27 -7.71
C THR A 73 3.55 -13.66 -7.46
N GLU A 74 2.87 -12.95 -6.56
CA GLU A 74 1.45 -13.14 -6.27
C GLU A 74 0.61 -12.91 -7.53
N SER A 75 0.83 -11.81 -8.24
CA SER A 75 0.09 -11.48 -9.46
C SER A 75 0.24 -12.56 -10.55
N ASN A 76 1.45 -13.08 -10.73
CA ASN A 76 1.71 -14.17 -11.67
C ASN A 76 1.02 -15.48 -11.27
N THR A 77 0.96 -15.77 -9.97
CA THR A 77 0.38 -17.00 -9.44
C THR A 77 -1.15 -16.97 -9.49
N SER A 78 -1.76 -15.87 -9.02
CA SER A 78 -3.20 -15.68 -8.99
C SER A 78 -3.79 -15.33 -10.36
N LYS A 79 -2.94 -14.93 -11.32
CA LYS A 79 -3.33 -14.36 -12.61
C LYS A 79 -4.30 -13.19 -12.45
N SER A 80 -4.11 -12.39 -11.40
CA SER A 80 -4.94 -11.23 -11.09
C SER A 80 -4.10 -10.02 -10.70
N PRO A 81 -4.65 -8.80 -10.83
CA PRO A 81 -4.01 -7.60 -10.30
C PRO A 81 -3.78 -7.72 -8.79
N VAL A 82 -2.70 -7.14 -8.29
CA VAL A 82 -2.37 -7.14 -6.86
C VAL A 82 -2.21 -5.70 -6.39
N ILE A 83 -2.82 -5.35 -5.25
CA ILE A 83 -2.55 -4.08 -4.59
C ILE A 83 -1.41 -4.28 -3.59
N LEU A 84 -0.32 -3.54 -3.76
CA LEU A 84 0.77 -3.46 -2.79
C LEU A 84 0.64 -2.17 -1.99
N ILE A 85 0.46 -2.30 -0.67
CA ILE A 85 0.39 -1.18 0.26
C ILE A 85 1.65 -1.19 1.14
N LEU A 86 2.43 -0.11 1.07
CA LEU A 86 3.60 0.12 1.92
C LEU A 86 3.29 1.24 2.91
N ASP A 87 3.06 0.91 4.18
CA ASP A 87 2.81 1.89 5.24
C ASP A 87 4.11 2.36 5.88
N GLU A 88 4.10 3.61 6.37
CA GLU A 88 5.25 4.27 6.99
C GLU A 88 6.53 4.28 6.12
N LEU A 89 6.39 4.31 4.79
CA LEU A 89 7.49 4.22 3.81
C LEU A 89 8.65 5.19 4.11
N GLN A 90 8.34 6.38 4.63
CA GLN A 90 9.34 7.38 5.03
C GLN A 90 10.37 6.89 6.07
N LYS A 91 10.12 5.77 6.77
CA LYS A 91 11.06 5.17 7.73
C LYS A 91 12.12 4.29 7.07
N VAL A 92 11.94 3.91 5.80
CA VAL A 92 12.91 3.11 5.05
C VAL A 92 14.07 4.00 4.60
N ARG A 93 15.32 3.62 4.87
CA ARG A 93 16.49 4.38 4.41
C ARG A 93 16.66 4.26 2.90
N GLY A 94 17.02 5.36 2.25
CA GLY A 94 17.22 5.40 0.79
C GLY A 94 15.94 5.23 -0.04
N TRP A 95 14.75 5.34 0.56
CA TRP A 95 13.48 5.12 -0.13
C TRP A 95 13.20 6.08 -1.30
N SER A 96 13.87 7.24 -1.32
CA SER A 96 13.72 8.30 -2.33
C SER A 96 15.02 8.59 -3.08
N GLU A 97 16.07 7.80 -2.84
CA GLU A 97 17.36 7.97 -3.51
C GLU A 97 17.31 7.39 -4.93
N THR A 98 17.94 8.08 -5.88
CA THR A 98 18.06 7.70 -7.30
C THR A 98 19.41 7.07 -7.60
#